data_AF-A0A8H2ZPB5-F1
#
_entry.id   AF-A0A8H2ZPB5-F1
#
_cell.length_a   1.000
_cell.length_b   1.000
_cell.length_c   1.000
_cell.angle_alpha   90.00
_cell.angle_beta   90.00
_cell.angle_gamma   90.00
#
_symmetry.space_group_name_H-M   'P 1'
#
loop_
_entity.id
_entity.type
_entity.pdbx_description
1 polymer ?
#
loop_
_entity_poly.entity_id
_entity_poly.type
_entity_poly.pdbx_seq_one_letter_code
_entity_poly.pdbx_strand_id
1 'polypeptide(L)'
;MGKNSELNGYETGKEKLTEDLSQLLDDLDRDVKIQIFGSCSIACEAMYKETLRRGLESLIGTIFTGDSKTWDDAMEYGRQVILAPQDTQRRASSPWIRSCSELHSELIKLFGPQIINAARLGTASIIANHYNGDREAISHVNKKESYMRHRHEAKLGAAFYPRSSPLVTGCYLSGTLPCSLALSSFLPVDKAVQAAQLSHLSLCDDYGSFTHADYDVRLRMIALSAGVAYQYGGRVINIFVDGTALQALGIGIETPLSVEAAMAWRAVSGCTTVYSKYNFEGCDLQDGLIGPISMMAAHDLLDWRSDTAAGNHENGVSAVYGLGNEAAFHTYLEALLKMILRGPRFGMYGIGSMIYMHYTVARYASWEYHGKHGAACNECVDLLRSATEGAGLKWAPKPPPSNYEDGEEVREWGRLWTDQFIDRGLMQEAVSWFQYLISSGKIWLFDVLADAVNPVDDGTDWV
;
A
#
# COMPACT_ATOMS: atom_id res chain seq x y z
N MET A 1 22.85 31.52 2.78
CA MET A 1 23.87 30.59 3.33
C MET A 1 23.18 29.73 4.37
N GLY A 2 23.12 28.42 4.12
CA GLY A 2 22.32 27.47 4.87
C GLY A 2 22.19 26.18 4.06
N LYS A 3 23.33 25.58 3.74
CA LYS A 3 23.47 24.26 3.10
C LYS A 3 24.45 23.47 3.97
N ASN A 4 24.14 22.20 4.25
CA ASN A 4 24.96 21.15 4.88
C ASN A 4 24.61 20.69 6.33
N SER A 5 23.34 20.58 6.73
CA SER A 5 23.00 19.84 7.97
C SER A 5 22.55 18.40 7.76
N GLU A 6 21.96 18.03 6.61
CA GLU A 6 21.32 16.71 6.45
C GLU A 6 22.28 15.58 6.03
N LEU A 7 23.32 15.88 5.24
CA LEU A 7 24.33 14.88 4.85
C LEU A 7 25.21 14.42 6.01
N ASN A 8 25.29 15.21 7.10
CA ASN A 8 26.12 14.89 8.26
C ASN A 8 25.51 13.81 9.16
N GLY A 9 24.19 13.59 9.16
CA GLY A 9 23.54 12.59 10.02
C GLY A 9 23.73 11.15 9.54
N TYR A 10 23.84 10.94 8.22
CA TYR A 10 24.02 9.61 7.65
C TYR A 10 25.45 9.08 7.87
N GLU A 11 26.47 9.85 7.51
CA GLU A 11 27.88 9.43 7.69
C GLU A 11 28.27 9.27 9.16
N THR A 12 27.62 9.97 10.09
CA THR A 12 27.86 9.84 11.54
C THR A 12 27.07 8.70 12.20
N GLY A 13 26.05 8.14 11.52
CA GLY A 13 25.18 7.10 12.05
C GLY A 13 25.51 5.66 11.60
N LYS A 14 26.40 5.48 10.62
CA LYS A 14 26.69 4.16 10.01
C LYS A 14 27.32 3.15 10.97
N GLU A 15 28.32 3.58 11.75
CA GLU A 15 29.00 2.72 12.72
C GLU A 15 28.01 2.23 13.78
N LYS A 16 27.26 3.18 14.37
CA LYS A 16 26.20 2.86 15.34
C LYS A 16 25.13 1.94 14.75
N LEU A 17 24.67 2.19 13.52
CA LEU A 17 23.69 1.31 12.87
C LEU A 17 24.22 -0.13 12.74
N THR A 18 25.49 -0.28 12.39
CA THR A 18 26.12 -1.60 12.25
C THR A 18 26.21 -2.31 13.59
N GLU A 19 26.55 -1.59 14.66
CA GLU A 19 26.52 -2.09 16.05
C GLU A 19 25.10 -2.51 16.47
N ASP A 20 24.10 -1.66 16.25
CA ASP A 20 22.69 -1.92 16.59
C ASP A 20 22.15 -3.15 15.83
N LEU A 21 22.47 -3.28 14.53
CA LEU A 21 22.10 -4.44 13.70
C LEU A 21 22.76 -5.73 14.21
N SER A 22 24.05 -5.66 14.57
CA SER A 22 24.81 -6.81 15.08
C SER A 22 24.29 -7.26 16.44
N GLN A 23 23.99 -6.31 17.34
CA GLN A 23 23.39 -6.61 18.64
C GLN A 23 22.04 -7.30 18.50
N LEU A 24 21.19 -6.82 17.58
CA LEU A 24 19.90 -7.47 17.32
C LEU A 24 20.07 -8.87 16.72
N LEU A 25 21.08 -9.09 15.87
CA LEU A 25 21.39 -10.40 15.30
C LEU A 25 21.83 -11.39 16.37
N ASP A 26 22.70 -10.97 17.29
CA ASP A 26 23.18 -11.79 18.42
C ASP A 26 22.05 -12.15 19.39
N ASP A 27 21.08 -11.25 19.56
CA ASP A 27 19.97 -11.39 20.48
C ASP A 27 18.73 -12.05 19.86
N LEU A 28 18.71 -12.25 18.55
CA LEU A 28 17.55 -12.69 17.76
C LEU A 28 16.82 -13.89 18.37
N ASP A 29 17.55 -14.94 18.73
CA ASP A 29 16.99 -16.18 19.26
C ASP A 29 16.30 -15.99 20.61
N ARG A 30 16.83 -15.08 21.44
CA ARG A 30 16.26 -14.74 22.74
C ARG A 30 15.04 -13.82 22.55
N ASP A 31 15.17 -12.82 21.69
CA ASP A 31 14.17 -11.78 21.48
C ASP A 31 12.92 -12.34 20.80
N VAL A 32 13.07 -13.13 19.74
CA VAL A 32 11.93 -13.80 19.07
C VAL A 32 11.11 -14.63 20.06
N LYS A 33 11.79 -15.40 20.93
CA LYS A 33 11.13 -16.27 21.91
C LYS A 33 10.40 -15.50 23.01
N ILE A 34 10.87 -14.30 23.36
CA ILE A 34 10.28 -13.45 24.41
C ILE A 34 9.19 -12.53 23.84
N GLN A 35 9.34 -12.09 22.58
CA GLN A 35 8.59 -10.98 22.01
C GLN A 35 7.48 -11.40 21.03
N ILE A 36 7.53 -12.60 20.44
CA ILE A 36 6.38 -13.12 19.68
C ILE A 36 5.22 -13.36 20.67
N PHE A 37 4.13 -12.62 20.49
CA PHE A 37 2.95 -12.71 21.34
C PHE A 37 1.91 -13.65 20.73
N GLY A 38 1.36 -14.59 21.51
CA GLY A 38 0.21 -15.40 21.10
C GLY A 38 0.58 -16.67 20.32
N SER A 39 -0.31 -17.10 19.42
CA SER A 39 -0.25 -18.43 18.77
C SER A 39 0.22 -18.36 17.30
N CYS A 40 1.47 -17.95 17.07
CA CYS A 40 2.15 -18.16 15.78
C CYS A 40 2.42 -19.66 15.60
N SER A 41 2.21 -20.19 14.39
CA SER A 41 2.59 -21.57 14.08
C SER A 41 4.12 -21.72 14.07
N ILE A 42 4.62 -22.94 14.27
CA ILE A 42 6.07 -23.24 14.18
C ILE A 42 6.63 -22.81 12.82
N ALA A 43 5.85 -22.97 11.74
CA ALA A 43 6.23 -22.54 10.40
C ALA A 43 6.31 -21.01 10.27
N CYS A 44 5.34 -20.28 10.85
CA CYS A 44 5.33 -18.82 10.93
C CYS A 44 6.57 -18.31 11.69
N GLU A 45 6.88 -18.90 12.84
CA GLU A 45 8.02 -18.48 13.67
C GLU A 45 9.34 -18.74 12.95
N ALA A 46 9.49 -19.92 12.35
CA ALA A 46 10.68 -20.28 11.59
C ALA A 46 10.88 -19.36 10.37
N MET A 47 9.80 -19.05 9.63
CA MET A 47 9.84 -18.13 8.49
C MET A 47 10.27 -16.73 8.94
N TYR A 48 9.61 -16.17 9.95
CA TYR A 48 9.93 -14.85 10.48
C TYR A 48 11.38 -14.75 10.94
N LYS A 49 11.82 -15.71 11.76
CA LYS A 49 13.16 -15.73 12.34
C LYS A 49 14.24 -15.83 11.27
N GLU A 50 14.07 -16.70 10.28
CA GLU A 50 15.03 -16.84 9.20
C GLU A 50 15.04 -15.60 8.29
N THR A 51 13.88 -15.05 7.94
CA THR A 51 13.82 -13.82 7.14
C THR A 51 14.47 -12.64 7.87
N LEU A 52 14.18 -12.45 9.16
CA LEU A 52 14.81 -11.39 9.96
C LEU A 52 16.34 -11.58 10.03
N ARG A 53 16.83 -12.81 10.30
CA ARG A 53 18.27 -13.12 10.31
C ARG A 53 18.94 -12.71 8.99
N ARG A 54 18.42 -13.17 7.86
CA ARG A 54 18.97 -12.85 6.53
C ARG A 54 18.94 -11.35 6.26
N GLY A 55 17.90 -10.68 6.71
CA GLY A 55 17.79 -9.23 6.66
C GLY A 55 18.90 -8.50 7.38
N LEU A 56 19.14 -8.86 8.64
CA LEU A 56 20.18 -8.27 9.47
C LEU A 56 21.57 -8.53 8.86
N GLU A 57 21.87 -9.78 8.48
CA GLU A 57 23.12 -10.15 7.80
C GLU A 57 23.32 -9.35 6.50
N SER A 58 22.25 -9.14 5.72
CA SER A 58 22.30 -8.37 4.47
C SER A 58 22.57 -6.87 4.70
N LEU A 59 21.92 -6.28 5.71
CA LEU A 59 22.09 -4.88 6.09
C LEU A 59 23.44 -4.61 6.78
N ILE A 60 24.03 -5.60 7.45
CA ILE A 60 25.41 -5.53 7.95
C ILE A 60 26.41 -5.66 6.78
N GLY A 61 26.04 -6.42 5.74
CA GLY A 61 26.90 -6.72 4.60
C GLY A 61 27.73 -8.00 4.78
N THR A 62 27.33 -8.89 5.70
CA THR A 62 27.98 -10.20 5.88
C THR A 62 27.51 -11.24 4.87
N ILE A 63 26.32 -11.06 4.30
CA ILE A 63 25.81 -11.85 3.18
C ILE A 63 25.38 -10.95 2.03
N PHE A 64 25.40 -11.51 0.83
CA PHE A 64 24.96 -10.86 -0.38
C PHE A 64 24.46 -11.91 -1.39
N THR A 65 23.70 -11.46 -2.38
CA THR A 65 23.24 -12.32 -3.48
C THR A 65 23.61 -11.70 -4.82
N GLY A 66 24.39 -12.44 -5.61
CA GLY A 66 24.99 -11.97 -6.85
C GLY A 66 26.07 -10.89 -6.64
N ASP A 67 26.71 -10.48 -7.73
CA ASP A 67 27.73 -9.40 -7.75
C ASP A 67 27.12 -8.14 -8.38
N SER A 68 25.88 -7.81 -8.00
CA SER A 68 25.10 -6.78 -8.69
C SER A 68 25.10 -5.47 -7.92
N LYS A 69 25.40 -4.38 -8.63
CA LYS A 69 25.21 -3.00 -8.17
C LYS A 69 23.81 -2.74 -7.59
N THR A 70 22.81 -3.47 -8.08
CA THR A 70 21.42 -3.44 -7.59
C THR A 70 21.32 -3.88 -6.13
N TRP A 71 22.08 -4.90 -5.72
CA TRP A 71 22.13 -5.35 -4.33
C TRP A 71 22.69 -4.27 -3.40
N ASP A 72 23.82 -3.69 -3.78
CA ASP A 72 24.45 -2.63 -3.00
C ASP A 72 23.53 -1.40 -2.89
N ASP A 73 22.93 -0.99 -4.01
CA ASP A 73 21.96 0.10 -4.05
C ASP A 73 20.74 -0.18 -3.14
N ALA A 74 20.22 -1.41 -3.13
CA ALA A 74 19.11 -1.82 -2.27
C ALA A 74 19.47 -1.78 -0.78
N MET A 75 20.59 -2.40 -0.38
CA MET A 75 20.99 -2.43 1.03
C MET A 75 21.36 -1.03 1.54
N GLU A 76 21.99 -0.22 0.70
CA GLU A 76 22.28 1.18 1.01
C GLU A 76 21.00 1.98 1.21
N TYR A 77 20.01 1.81 0.33
CA TYR A 77 18.71 2.45 0.48
C TYR A 77 18.02 2.02 1.79
N GLY A 78 18.02 0.71 2.10
CA GLY A 78 17.49 0.19 3.36
C GLY A 78 18.12 0.86 4.58
N ARG A 79 19.45 0.95 4.64
CA ARG A 79 20.17 1.64 5.72
C ARG A 79 19.80 3.12 5.84
N GLN A 80 19.59 3.80 4.71
CA GLN A 80 19.16 5.20 4.71
C GLN A 80 17.74 5.39 5.25
N VAL A 81 16.79 4.52 4.91
CA VAL A 81 15.44 4.59 5.47
C VAL A 81 15.46 4.33 6.98
N ILE A 82 16.33 3.44 7.48
CA ILE A 82 16.49 3.22 8.93
C ILE A 82 16.89 4.53 9.64
N LEU A 83 17.96 5.16 9.16
CA LEU A 83 18.58 6.33 9.81
C LEU A 83 17.80 7.63 9.62
N ALA A 84 17.20 7.82 8.45
CA ALA A 84 16.53 9.05 8.07
C ALA A 84 15.29 8.72 7.21
N PRO A 85 14.18 8.24 7.79
CA PRO A 85 12.95 7.98 7.04
C PRO A 85 12.36 9.31 6.56
N GLN A 86 12.30 9.52 5.25
CA GLN A 86 11.64 10.69 4.70
C GLN A 86 11.51 10.52 3.19
N ASP A 87 10.30 10.26 2.74
CA ASP A 87 10.00 10.33 1.32
C ASP A 87 10.22 11.77 0.81
N THR A 88 11.07 11.92 -0.20
CA THR A 88 11.40 13.22 -0.80
C THR A 88 11.67 13.06 -2.29
N GLN A 89 11.41 14.11 -3.06
CA GLN A 89 11.81 14.16 -4.47
C GLN A 89 13.31 13.92 -4.67
N ARG A 90 14.15 14.35 -3.72
CA ARG A 90 15.60 14.12 -3.77
C ARG A 90 15.95 12.63 -3.68
N ARG A 91 15.26 11.90 -2.79
CA ARG A 91 15.38 10.44 -2.66
C ARG A 91 14.86 9.77 -3.93
N ALA A 92 13.69 10.17 -4.40
CA ALA A 92 13.09 9.72 -5.66
C ALA A 92 13.84 10.13 -6.94
N SER A 93 14.92 10.92 -6.84
CA SER A 93 15.84 11.24 -7.94
C SER A 93 17.29 10.78 -7.66
N SER A 94 17.51 9.97 -6.63
CA SER A 94 18.85 9.55 -6.20
C SER A 94 19.45 8.45 -7.08
N PRO A 95 20.78 8.23 -7.04
CA PRO A 95 21.47 7.40 -8.03
C PRO A 95 21.00 5.94 -8.10
N TRP A 96 20.39 5.39 -7.04
CA TRP A 96 19.88 4.02 -7.00
C TRP A 96 18.68 3.78 -7.92
N ILE A 97 18.01 4.79 -8.48
CA ILE A 97 16.86 4.59 -9.40
C ILE A 97 17.22 3.76 -10.63
N ARG A 98 18.50 3.78 -11.05
CA ARG A 98 19.03 2.89 -12.10
C ARG A 98 18.82 1.40 -11.80
N SER A 99 18.57 1.07 -10.53
CA SER A 99 18.40 -0.27 -10.00
C SER A 99 16.93 -0.59 -9.72
N CYS A 100 16.00 0.33 -10.00
CA CYS A 100 14.56 0.05 -10.01
C CYS A 100 14.20 -1.05 -11.00
N SER A 101 13.02 -1.64 -10.81
CA SER A 101 12.51 -2.75 -11.60
C SER A 101 12.13 -2.36 -13.02
N GLU A 102 12.01 -3.38 -13.88
CA GLU A 102 11.45 -3.21 -15.23
C GLU A 102 10.00 -2.71 -15.19
N LEU A 103 9.20 -3.17 -14.20
CA LEU A 103 7.83 -2.69 -14.03
C LEU A 103 7.81 -1.19 -13.71
N HIS A 104 8.65 -0.74 -12.79
CA HIS A 104 8.81 0.69 -12.50
C HIS A 104 9.20 1.45 -13.78
N SER A 105 10.20 0.94 -14.50
CA SER A 105 10.71 1.54 -15.74
C SER A 105 9.64 1.65 -16.83
N GLU A 106 8.73 0.69 -16.93
CA GLU A 106 7.58 0.77 -17.85
C GLU A 106 6.54 1.78 -17.37
N LEU A 107 6.16 1.75 -16.09
CA LEU A 107 5.15 2.66 -15.54
C LEU A 107 5.55 4.13 -15.68
N ILE A 108 6.81 4.49 -15.40
CA ILE A 108 7.25 5.90 -15.48
C ILE A 108 7.25 6.46 -16.90
N LYS A 109 7.17 5.62 -17.95
CA LYS A 109 7.01 6.07 -19.34
C LYS A 109 5.56 6.47 -19.64
N LEU A 110 4.60 5.98 -18.87
CA LEU A 110 3.17 6.18 -19.11
C LEU A 110 2.64 7.51 -18.59
N PHE A 111 3.44 8.29 -17.86
CA PHE A 111 3.02 9.58 -17.34
C PHE A 111 4.19 10.57 -17.27
N GLY A 112 3.85 11.85 -17.16
CA GLY A 112 4.79 12.93 -16.89
C GLY A 112 4.24 13.92 -15.85
N PRO A 113 4.98 14.99 -15.55
CA PRO A 113 4.62 15.98 -14.54
C PRO A 113 3.23 16.62 -14.74
N GLN A 114 2.72 16.61 -15.98
CA GLN A 114 1.42 17.15 -16.34
C GLN A 114 0.26 16.40 -15.67
N ILE A 115 0.37 15.09 -15.46
CA ILE A 115 -0.64 14.30 -14.73
C ILE A 115 -0.69 14.71 -13.26
N ILE A 116 0.48 14.93 -12.64
CA ILE A 116 0.58 15.39 -11.25
C ILE A 116 -0.02 16.80 -11.13
N ASN A 117 0.24 17.67 -12.11
CA ASN A 117 -0.38 18.99 -12.15
C ASN A 117 -1.90 18.92 -12.34
N ALA A 118 -2.40 18.00 -13.17
CA ALA A 118 -3.84 17.75 -13.28
C ALA A 118 -4.41 17.34 -11.92
N ALA A 119 -3.74 16.47 -11.16
CA ALA A 119 -4.19 16.07 -9.83
C ALA A 119 -4.25 17.24 -8.82
N ARG A 120 -3.24 18.14 -8.86
CA ARG A 120 -3.25 19.38 -8.04
C ARG A 120 -4.40 20.30 -8.42
N LEU A 121 -4.57 20.54 -9.71
CA LEU A 121 -5.65 21.38 -10.22
C LEU A 121 -7.00 20.79 -9.87
N GLY A 122 -7.18 19.48 -10.06
CA GLY A 122 -8.44 18.81 -9.78
C GLY A 122 -8.81 18.88 -8.30
N THR A 123 -7.87 18.61 -7.41
CA THR A 123 -8.07 18.74 -5.95
C THR A 123 -8.49 20.16 -5.57
N ALA A 124 -7.75 21.17 -6.04
CA ALA A 124 -8.07 22.58 -5.77
C ALA A 124 -9.42 23.00 -6.35
N SER A 125 -9.75 22.56 -7.58
CA SER A 125 -11.02 22.85 -8.22
C SER A 125 -12.19 22.17 -7.53
N ILE A 126 -12.05 20.94 -7.02
CA ILE A 126 -13.12 20.27 -6.27
C ILE A 126 -13.47 21.09 -5.02
N ILE A 127 -12.47 21.44 -4.22
CA ILE A 127 -12.65 22.22 -2.98
C ILE A 127 -13.28 23.59 -3.30
N ALA A 128 -12.79 24.27 -4.34
CA ALA A 128 -13.31 25.58 -4.72
C ALA A 128 -14.75 25.51 -5.25
N ASN A 129 -15.03 24.55 -6.15
CA ASN A 129 -16.30 24.50 -6.90
C ASN A 129 -17.45 23.92 -6.07
N HIS A 130 -17.17 22.95 -5.19
CA HIS A 130 -18.21 22.18 -4.48
C HIS A 130 -18.27 22.49 -2.98
N TYR A 131 -17.20 23.05 -2.41
CA TYR A 131 -17.09 23.29 -0.98
C TYR A 131 -16.75 24.75 -0.64
N ASN A 132 -16.94 25.69 -1.57
CA ASN A 132 -16.69 27.13 -1.38
C ASN A 132 -15.25 27.47 -0.90
N GLY A 133 -14.28 26.62 -1.22
CA GLY A 133 -12.90 26.77 -0.76
C GLY A 133 -12.61 26.17 0.61
N ASP A 134 -13.60 25.62 1.30
CA ASP A 134 -13.46 25.01 2.62
C ASP A 134 -13.29 23.48 2.50
N ARG A 135 -12.05 23.02 2.59
CA ARG A 135 -11.75 21.58 2.54
C ARG A 135 -12.24 20.81 3.76
N GLU A 136 -12.43 21.47 4.91
CA GLU A 136 -12.86 20.82 6.16
C GLU A 136 -14.36 20.51 6.14
N ALA A 137 -15.11 21.13 5.23
CA ALA A 137 -16.52 20.84 4.98
C ALA A 137 -16.74 19.53 4.20
N ILE A 138 -15.68 18.88 3.71
CA ILE A 138 -15.77 17.57 3.05
C ILE A 138 -15.95 16.49 4.11
N SER A 139 -17.05 15.75 4.06
CA SER A 139 -17.25 14.59 4.93
C SER A 139 -16.24 13.49 4.62
N HIS A 140 -15.42 13.15 5.61
CA HIS A 140 -14.28 12.26 5.49
C HIS A 140 -13.94 11.56 6.81
N VAL A 141 -13.22 10.44 6.75
CA VAL A 141 -12.75 9.79 7.99
C VAL A 141 -11.53 10.52 8.52
N ASN A 142 -11.56 10.98 9.78
CA ASN A 142 -10.36 11.41 10.47
C ASN A 142 -9.50 10.20 10.81
N LYS A 143 -8.57 9.88 9.90
CA LYS A 143 -7.73 8.67 9.95
C LYS A 143 -6.99 8.52 11.27
N LYS A 144 -6.49 9.63 11.83
CA LYS A 144 -5.74 9.63 13.08
C LYS A 144 -6.64 9.38 14.27
N GLU A 145 -7.77 10.06 14.36
CA GLU A 145 -8.71 9.85 15.46
C GLU A 145 -9.27 8.43 15.44
N SER A 146 -9.72 7.95 14.27
CA SER A 146 -10.24 6.59 14.14
C SER A 146 -9.17 5.53 14.48
N TYR A 147 -7.93 5.72 14.03
CA TYR A 147 -6.81 4.88 14.49
C TYR A 147 -6.64 4.93 16.01
N MET A 148 -6.62 6.11 16.62
CA MET A 148 -6.41 6.27 18.06
C MET A 148 -7.55 5.66 18.89
N ARG A 149 -8.79 5.68 18.40
CA ARG A 149 -9.95 5.02 19.02
C ARG A 149 -9.75 3.51 19.14
N HIS A 150 -9.21 2.86 18.09
CA HIS A 150 -9.21 1.39 17.98
C HIS A 150 -7.84 0.73 18.06
N ARG A 151 -6.73 1.48 18.17
CA ARG A 151 -5.35 0.93 18.14
C ARG A 151 -5.09 -0.17 19.17
N HIS A 152 -5.79 -0.16 20.31
CA HIS A 152 -5.60 -1.14 21.39
C HIS A 152 -6.37 -2.45 21.14
N GLU A 153 -7.33 -2.45 20.22
CA GLU A 153 -8.18 -3.59 19.86
C GLU A 153 -7.68 -4.32 18.60
N ALA A 154 -6.71 -3.72 17.90
CA ALA A 154 -6.16 -4.26 16.66
C ALA A 154 -5.64 -5.70 16.81
N LYS A 155 -6.13 -6.59 15.94
CA LYS A 155 -5.71 -7.99 15.84
C LYS A 155 -4.42 -8.13 15.03
N LEU A 156 -3.31 -7.74 15.65
CA LEU A 156 -1.99 -7.87 15.02
C LEU A 156 -1.53 -9.33 15.02
N GLY A 157 -0.86 -9.72 13.93
CA GLY A 157 -0.14 -10.98 13.84
C GLY A 157 0.94 -11.07 14.91
N ALA A 158 1.22 -12.27 15.38
CA ALA A 158 2.10 -12.55 16.51
C ALA A 158 3.55 -12.04 16.32
N ALA A 159 4.01 -11.99 15.06
CA ALA A 159 5.34 -11.51 14.67
C ALA A 159 5.47 -9.97 14.64
N PHE A 160 4.38 -9.23 14.86
CA PHE A 160 4.34 -7.77 14.77
C PHE A 160 4.29 -7.15 16.17
N TYR A 161 5.44 -6.71 16.66
CA TYR A 161 5.61 -6.17 18.01
C TYR A 161 6.58 -4.98 18.11
N PRO A 162 6.43 -4.11 19.13
CA PRO A 162 5.35 -4.11 20.12
C PRO A 162 4.04 -3.60 19.51
N ARG A 163 2.90 -4.11 19.99
CA ARG A 163 1.56 -3.68 19.52
C ARG A 163 1.28 -2.19 19.71
N SER A 164 2.01 -1.55 20.62
CA SER A 164 1.88 -0.12 20.89
C SER A 164 2.51 0.77 19.82
N SER A 165 3.40 0.24 18.96
CA SER A 165 4.05 1.02 17.92
C SER A 165 3.08 1.26 16.75
N PRO A 166 2.84 2.53 16.36
CA PRO A 166 2.10 2.86 15.16
C PRO A 166 2.77 2.31 13.89
N LEU A 167 4.11 2.29 13.85
CA LEU A 167 4.85 1.76 12.70
C LEU A 167 4.62 0.25 12.53
N VAL A 168 4.71 -0.53 13.62
CA VAL A 168 4.40 -1.97 13.61
C VAL A 168 2.98 -2.22 13.13
N THR A 169 2.03 -1.46 13.68
CA THR A 169 0.61 -1.59 13.36
C THR A 169 0.35 -1.28 11.88
N GLY A 170 0.96 -0.22 11.35
CA GLY A 170 0.91 0.12 9.92
C GLY A 170 1.54 -0.96 9.03
N CYS A 171 2.73 -1.44 9.38
CA CYS A 171 3.41 -2.52 8.65
C CYS A 171 2.61 -3.81 8.57
N TYR A 172 1.79 -4.10 9.59
CA TYR A 172 0.87 -5.25 9.55
C TYR A 172 -0.42 -4.94 8.79
N LEU A 173 -1.19 -3.94 9.26
CA LEU A 173 -2.56 -3.68 8.83
C LEU A 173 -2.64 -3.08 7.41
N SER A 174 -1.72 -2.18 7.07
CA SER A 174 -1.65 -1.54 5.74
C SER A 174 -0.57 -2.17 4.85
N GLY A 175 0.31 -3.00 5.42
CA GLY A 175 1.38 -3.70 4.72
C GLY A 175 1.08 -5.19 4.59
N THR A 176 1.80 -6.00 5.36
CA THR A 176 1.87 -7.45 5.20
C THR A 176 0.53 -8.12 4.94
N LEU A 177 -0.51 -7.80 5.71
CA LEU A 177 -1.79 -8.47 5.57
C LEU A 177 -2.44 -8.20 4.20
N PRO A 178 -2.86 -6.97 3.84
CA PRO A 178 -3.44 -6.72 2.52
C PRO A 178 -2.48 -7.06 1.37
N CYS A 179 -1.19 -6.77 1.52
CA CYS A 179 -0.17 -7.08 0.52
C CYS A 179 -0.09 -8.58 0.21
N SER A 180 -0.16 -9.43 1.25
CA SER A 180 -0.16 -10.88 1.08
C SER A 180 -1.44 -11.40 0.44
N LEU A 181 -2.58 -10.76 0.68
CA LEU A 181 -3.82 -11.07 -0.02
C LEU A 181 -3.66 -10.81 -1.53
N ALA A 182 -3.09 -9.68 -1.95
CA ALA A 182 -2.83 -9.40 -3.36
C ALA A 182 -1.85 -10.43 -3.99
N LEU A 183 -0.76 -10.73 -3.30
CA LEU A 183 0.27 -11.69 -3.75
C LEU A 183 -0.25 -13.14 -3.82
N SER A 184 -1.28 -13.47 -3.06
CA SER A 184 -1.93 -14.80 -3.12
C SER A 184 -2.64 -15.10 -4.45
N SER A 185 -2.71 -14.10 -5.34
CA SER A 185 -3.15 -14.32 -6.73
C SER A 185 -2.22 -15.30 -7.47
N PHE A 186 -0.95 -15.41 -7.09
CA PHE A 186 -0.02 -16.35 -7.71
C PHE A 186 0.90 -17.09 -6.72
N LEU A 187 1.08 -16.60 -5.49
CA LEU A 187 1.86 -17.30 -4.47
C LEU A 187 0.97 -18.11 -3.52
N PRO A 188 1.47 -19.26 -3.01
CA PRO A 188 0.91 -19.90 -1.82
C PRO A 188 0.89 -18.94 -0.61
N VAL A 189 -0.02 -19.15 0.34
CA VAL A 189 -0.27 -18.22 1.47
C VAL A 189 1.00 -17.91 2.27
N ASP A 190 1.79 -18.91 2.64
CA ASP A 190 3.03 -18.74 3.39
C ASP A 190 4.06 -17.87 2.64
N LYS A 191 4.20 -18.11 1.33
CA LYS A 191 5.06 -17.31 0.44
C LYS A 191 4.52 -15.92 0.20
N ALA A 192 3.20 -15.76 0.10
CA ALA A 192 2.57 -14.46 -0.04
C ALA A 192 2.77 -13.60 1.21
N VAL A 193 2.63 -14.19 2.42
CA VAL A 193 2.87 -13.50 3.70
C VAL A 193 4.34 -13.10 3.83
N GLN A 194 5.28 -13.99 3.47
CA GLN A 194 6.71 -13.67 3.46
C GLN A 194 7.00 -12.53 2.47
N ALA A 195 6.62 -12.69 1.19
CA ALA A 195 6.86 -11.71 0.14
C ALA A 195 6.26 -10.32 0.45
N ALA A 196 5.11 -10.29 1.13
CA ALA A 196 4.45 -9.06 1.53
C ALA A 196 5.26 -8.20 2.52
N GLN A 197 6.27 -8.74 3.19
CA GLN A 197 7.16 -7.95 4.06
C GLN A 197 8.06 -7.00 3.25
N LEU A 198 8.17 -7.13 1.92
CA LEU A 198 8.82 -6.13 1.07
C LEU A 198 8.15 -4.75 1.17
N SER A 199 6.85 -4.68 1.49
CA SER A 199 6.14 -3.41 1.64
C SER A 199 6.59 -2.61 2.87
N HIS A 200 7.29 -3.25 3.83
CA HIS A 200 7.69 -2.58 5.07
C HIS A 200 8.64 -1.43 4.81
N LEU A 201 9.53 -1.55 3.81
CA LEU A 201 10.45 -0.47 3.44
C LEU A 201 9.71 0.82 3.10
N SER A 202 8.74 0.76 2.18
CA SER A 202 7.93 1.91 1.77
C SER A 202 7.10 2.45 2.93
N LEU A 203 6.51 1.58 3.76
CA LEU A 203 5.75 2.01 4.94
C LEU A 203 6.63 2.69 6.00
N CYS A 204 7.86 2.20 6.20
CA CYS A 204 8.82 2.83 7.08
C CYS A 204 9.25 4.21 6.60
N ASP A 205 9.30 4.42 5.28
CA ASP A 205 9.61 5.72 4.69
C ASP A 205 8.43 6.69 4.80
N ASP A 206 7.23 6.24 4.44
CA ASP A 206 5.98 7.01 4.46
C ASP A 206 5.57 7.42 5.88
N TYR A 207 5.67 6.50 6.85
CA TYR A 207 5.29 6.77 8.25
C TYR A 207 6.39 7.52 9.01
N GLY A 208 7.52 7.84 8.37
CA GLY A 208 8.69 8.44 9.00
C GLY A 208 8.39 9.72 9.78
N SER A 209 7.51 10.57 9.23
CA SER A 209 7.17 11.90 9.75
C SER A 209 6.53 11.89 11.15
N PHE A 210 5.89 10.79 11.56
CA PHE A 210 5.25 10.66 12.87
C PHE A 210 5.72 9.45 13.68
N THR A 211 6.71 8.70 13.18
CA THR A 211 7.29 7.53 13.85
C THR A 211 8.80 7.67 14.08
N HIS A 212 9.31 8.90 14.18
CA HIS A 212 10.74 9.16 14.41
C HIS A 212 11.32 8.41 15.62
N ALA A 213 10.53 8.21 16.69
CA ALA A 213 10.94 7.48 17.89
C ALA A 213 11.00 5.94 17.71
N ASP A 214 10.42 5.39 16.64
CA ASP A 214 10.32 3.95 16.38
C ASP A 214 11.58 3.40 15.65
N TYR A 215 12.78 3.86 16.03
CA TYR A 215 14.04 3.47 15.39
C TYR A 215 14.26 1.94 15.42
N ASP A 216 14.16 1.31 16.60
CA ASP A 216 14.38 -0.14 16.75
C ASP A 216 13.35 -0.97 15.98
N VAL A 217 12.10 -0.50 15.93
CA VAL A 217 11.04 -1.10 15.13
C VAL A 217 11.39 -1.00 13.66
N ARG A 218 11.79 0.18 13.19
CA ARG A 218 12.13 0.43 11.79
C ARG A 218 13.28 -0.46 11.34
N LEU A 219 14.31 -0.60 12.17
CA LEU A 219 15.42 -1.52 11.94
C LEU A 219 14.92 -2.94 11.70
N ARG A 220 14.03 -3.46 12.57
CA ARG A 220 13.43 -4.80 12.39
C ARG A 220 12.60 -4.91 11.10
N MET A 221 11.73 -3.94 10.84
CA MET A 221 10.82 -3.97 9.68
C MET A 221 11.58 -3.92 8.35
N ILE A 222 12.62 -3.07 8.26
CA ILE A 222 13.47 -2.99 7.07
C ILE A 222 14.33 -4.24 6.93
N ALA A 223 14.82 -4.81 8.03
CA ALA A 223 15.51 -6.09 7.99
C ALA A 223 14.60 -7.20 7.43
N LEU A 224 13.32 -7.27 7.81
CA LEU A 224 12.39 -8.22 7.19
C LEU A 224 12.30 -8.03 5.66
N SER A 225 12.11 -6.81 5.17
CA SER A 225 12.12 -6.54 3.73
C SER A 225 13.43 -6.98 3.05
N ALA A 226 14.58 -6.67 3.66
CA ALA A 226 15.89 -7.03 3.12
C ALA A 226 16.10 -8.56 3.10
N GLY A 227 15.60 -9.26 4.11
CA GLY A 227 15.61 -10.71 4.19
C GLY A 227 14.80 -11.36 3.09
N VAL A 228 13.62 -10.80 2.77
CA VAL A 228 12.82 -11.26 1.62
C VAL A 228 13.57 -11.02 0.31
N ALA A 229 14.16 -9.83 0.13
CA ALA A 229 14.94 -9.53 -1.07
C ALA A 229 16.12 -10.50 -1.24
N TYR A 230 16.81 -10.87 -0.15
CA TYR A 230 17.85 -11.90 -0.16
C TYR A 230 17.31 -13.28 -0.57
N GLN A 231 16.24 -13.72 0.07
CA GLN A 231 15.70 -15.09 -0.08
C GLN A 231 15.12 -15.35 -1.47
N TYR A 232 14.47 -14.35 -2.07
CA TYR A 232 13.95 -14.47 -3.43
C TYR A 232 15.00 -14.12 -4.50
N GLY A 233 15.88 -13.16 -4.23
CA GLY A 233 16.91 -12.71 -5.15
C GLY A 233 16.36 -12.21 -6.49
N GLY A 234 17.23 -12.13 -7.50
CA GLY A 234 16.84 -11.78 -8.87
C GLY A 234 16.07 -10.46 -8.98
N ARG A 235 14.94 -10.48 -9.69
CA ARG A 235 14.09 -9.29 -9.93
C ARG A 235 13.52 -8.68 -8.64
N VAL A 236 13.42 -9.47 -7.57
CA VAL A 236 12.87 -8.98 -6.29
C VAL A 236 13.77 -7.94 -5.64
N ILE A 237 15.08 -8.00 -5.89
CA ILE A 237 16.03 -7.00 -5.40
C ILE A 237 15.71 -5.62 -6.01
N ASN A 238 15.33 -5.57 -7.29
CA ASN A 238 14.99 -4.32 -7.96
C ASN A 238 13.73 -3.65 -7.37
N ILE A 239 12.74 -4.45 -6.96
CA ILE A 239 11.49 -3.95 -6.35
C ILE A 239 11.77 -3.29 -5.02
N PHE A 240 12.72 -3.81 -4.24
CA PHE A 240 13.13 -3.18 -3.00
C PHE A 240 13.53 -1.72 -3.24
N VAL A 241 14.22 -1.45 -4.36
CA VAL A 241 14.63 -0.09 -4.73
C VAL A 241 13.48 0.75 -5.27
N ASP A 242 12.43 0.15 -5.86
CA ASP A 242 11.24 0.89 -6.32
C ASP A 242 10.58 1.69 -5.19
N GLY A 243 10.77 1.26 -3.93
CA GLY A 243 10.37 1.99 -2.74
C GLY A 243 10.95 3.41 -2.65
N THR A 244 11.99 3.75 -3.41
CA THR A 244 12.50 5.12 -3.48
C THR A 244 11.60 6.08 -4.26
N ALA A 245 10.71 5.58 -5.10
CA ALA A 245 10.17 6.33 -6.22
C ALA A 245 8.75 6.88 -5.97
N LEU A 246 8.33 7.00 -4.69
CA LEU A 246 7.02 7.53 -4.32
C LEU A 246 6.77 8.90 -4.97
N GLN A 247 7.79 9.77 -4.95
CA GLN A 247 7.73 11.12 -5.51
C GLN A 247 8.23 11.22 -6.97
N ALA A 248 8.24 10.11 -7.73
CA ALA A 248 8.72 10.12 -9.10
C ALA A 248 7.80 10.94 -10.03
N LEU A 249 8.40 11.79 -10.86
CA LEU A 249 7.68 12.71 -11.75
C LEU A 249 7.22 12.08 -13.09
N GLY A 250 7.73 10.90 -13.41
CA GLY A 250 7.55 10.27 -14.72
C GLY A 250 8.42 10.91 -15.81
N ILE A 251 8.67 10.17 -16.89
CA ILE A 251 9.47 10.60 -18.05
C ILE A 251 8.64 10.67 -19.34
N GLY A 252 7.36 10.30 -19.29
CA GLY A 252 6.42 10.35 -20.41
C GLY A 252 5.91 11.76 -20.69
N ILE A 253 6.81 12.70 -21.00
CA ILE A 253 6.47 14.13 -21.22
C ILE A 253 5.52 14.31 -22.43
N GLU A 254 5.67 13.47 -23.45
CA GLU A 254 4.84 13.47 -24.66
C GLU A 254 3.64 12.50 -24.57
N THR A 255 3.50 11.78 -23.45
CA THR A 255 2.41 10.82 -23.29
C THR A 255 1.09 11.56 -23.18
N PRO A 256 0.05 11.15 -23.94
CA PRO A 256 -1.27 11.77 -23.85
C PRO A 256 -1.79 11.77 -22.42
N LEU A 257 -2.41 12.89 -22.01
CA LEU A 257 -3.07 12.97 -20.72
C LEU A 257 -4.30 12.07 -20.72
N SER A 258 -4.27 11.00 -19.92
CA SER A 258 -5.35 10.01 -19.87
C SER A 258 -5.56 9.46 -18.47
N VAL A 259 -6.66 8.70 -18.31
CA VAL A 259 -6.99 8.00 -17.06
C VAL A 259 -5.94 6.93 -16.75
N GLU A 260 -5.45 6.23 -17.79
CA GLU A 260 -4.40 5.22 -17.68
C GLU A 260 -3.08 5.82 -17.21
N ALA A 261 -2.74 7.04 -17.67
CA ALA A 261 -1.56 7.75 -17.20
C ALA A 261 -1.67 8.12 -15.71
N ALA A 262 -2.86 8.56 -15.26
CA ALA A 262 -3.14 8.79 -13.83
C ALA A 262 -3.01 7.51 -13.00
N MET A 263 -3.53 6.40 -13.50
CA MET A 263 -3.41 5.08 -12.87
C MET A 263 -1.95 4.59 -12.77
N ALA A 264 -1.16 4.77 -13.82
CA ALA A 264 0.26 4.41 -13.82
C ALA A 264 1.08 5.27 -12.84
N TRP A 265 0.82 6.58 -12.79
CA TRP A 265 1.42 7.48 -11.80
C TRP A 265 1.12 7.02 -10.38
N ARG A 266 -0.13 6.66 -10.10
CA ARG A 266 -0.56 6.19 -8.79
C ARG A 266 0.06 4.85 -8.41
N ALA A 267 0.21 3.92 -9.36
CA ALA A 267 0.92 2.67 -9.13
C ALA A 267 2.39 2.88 -8.68
N VAL A 268 3.09 3.85 -9.29
CA VAL A 268 4.48 4.20 -8.92
C VAL A 268 4.51 4.91 -7.56
N SER A 269 3.69 5.94 -7.38
CA SER A 269 3.69 6.74 -6.15
C SER A 269 3.20 5.97 -4.93
N GLY A 270 2.38 4.93 -5.13
CA GLY A 270 1.98 3.98 -4.09
C GLY A 270 2.92 2.79 -3.88
N CYS A 271 4.07 2.74 -4.56
CA CYS A 271 5.06 1.64 -4.47
C CYS A 271 4.51 0.23 -4.68
N THR A 272 3.66 0.07 -5.69
CA THR A 272 2.87 -1.16 -5.85
C THR A 272 3.48 -2.20 -6.79
N THR A 273 4.67 -1.94 -7.32
CA THR A 273 5.35 -2.86 -8.24
C THR A 273 5.62 -4.23 -7.64
N VAL A 274 5.69 -4.35 -6.31
CA VAL A 274 5.80 -5.63 -5.61
C VAL A 274 4.63 -6.59 -5.90
N TYR A 275 3.42 -6.11 -6.18
CA TYR A 275 2.22 -6.95 -6.35
C TYR A 275 2.09 -7.54 -7.75
N SER A 276 3.19 -8.08 -8.28
CA SER A 276 3.28 -8.55 -9.66
C SER A 276 3.92 -9.92 -9.77
N LYS A 277 3.25 -10.84 -10.47
CA LYS A 277 3.79 -12.17 -10.77
C LYS A 277 5.11 -12.11 -11.54
N TYR A 278 5.29 -11.06 -12.36
CA TYR A 278 6.48 -10.84 -13.18
C TYR A 278 7.78 -10.94 -12.38
N ASN A 279 7.72 -10.46 -11.14
CA ASN A 279 8.85 -10.38 -10.25
C ASN A 279 9.25 -11.70 -9.60
N PHE A 280 8.30 -12.61 -9.41
CA PHE A 280 8.48 -13.81 -8.58
C PHE A 280 8.54 -15.08 -9.42
N GLU A 281 7.52 -15.34 -10.23
CA GLU A 281 7.38 -16.57 -11.03
C GLU A 281 7.56 -16.31 -12.53
N GLY A 282 7.55 -15.03 -12.92
CA GLY A 282 7.53 -14.61 -14.32
C GLY A 282 6.12 -14.63 -14.93
N CYS A 283 5.85 -13.64 -15.76
CA CYS A 283 4.72 -13.55 -16.69
C CYS A 283 5.09 -12.58 -17.82
N ASP A 284 4.17 -12.25 -18.71
CA ASP A 284 4.36 -11.11 -19.60
C ASP A 284 4.49 -9.81 -18.78
N LEU A 285 5.33 -8.88 -19.23
CA LEU A 285 5.58 -7.63 -18.52
C LEU A 285 4.30 -6.77 -18.40
N GLN A 286 3.46 -6.75 -19.44
CA GLN A 286 2.22 -5.98 -19.46
C GLN A 286 1.17 -6.56 -18.51
N ASP A 287 1.05 -7.88 -18.45
CA ASP A 287 0.21 -8.55 -17.44
C ASP A 287 0.71 -8.23 -16.03
N GLY A 288 2.03 -8.13 -15.86
CA GLY A 288 2.69 -7.76 -14.63
C GLY A 288 2.33 -6.36 -14.10
N LEU A 289 1.81 -5.46 -14.95
CA LEU A 289 1.40 -4.11 -14.54
C LEU A 289 0.00 -4.06 -13.90
N ILE A 290 -0.84 -5.09 -14.15
CA ILE A 290 -2.26 -5.07 -13.78
C ILE A 290 -2.44 -5.08 -12.26
N GLY A 291 -1.72 -5.95 -11.55
CA GLY A 291 -1.76 -6.03 -10.08
C GLY A 291 -1.42 -4.69 -9.42
N PRO A 292 -0.22 -4.13 -9.67
CA PRO A 292 0.19 -2.82 -9.16
C PRO A 292 -0.84 -1.71 -9.38
N ILE A 293 -1.28 -1.55 -10.63
CA ILE A 293 -2.23 -0.49 -11.00
C ILE A 293 -3.59 -0.70 -10.33
N SER A 294 -4.11 -1.92 -10.32
CA SER A 294 -5.43 -2.21 -9.77
C SER A 294 -5.50 -1.97 -8.27
N MET A 295 -4.42 -2.25 -7.54
CA MET A 295 -4.33 -2.02 -6.11
C MET A 295 -4.41 -0.52 -5.81
N MET A 296 -3.59 0.31 -6.46
CA MET A 296 -3.67 1.77 -6.20
C MET A 296 -4.94 2.42 -6.69
N ALA A 297 -5.48 1.99 -7.83
CA ALA A 297 -6.74 2.54 -8.30
C ALA A 297 -7.90 2.23 -7.34
N ALA A 298 -7.94 1.03 -6.75
CA ALA A 298 -8.92 0.68 -5.73
C ALA A 298 -8.71 1.48 -4.43
N HIS A 299 -7.46 1.68 -4.02
CA HIS A 299 -7.14 2.51 -2.87
C HIS A 299 -7.62 3.95 -3.08
N ASP A 300 -7.29 4.56 -4.21
CA ASP A 300 -7.65 5.93 -4.55
C ASP A 300 -9.17 6.12 -4.57
N LEU A 301 -9.94 5.18 -5.13
CA LEU A 301 -11.41 5.23 -5.12
C LEU A 301 -11.98 5.26 -3.69
N LEU A 302 -11.42 4.51 -2.76
CA LEU A 302 -11.95 4.39 -1.40
C LEU A 302 -11.44 5.51 -0.47
N ASP A 303 -10.28 6.10 -0.77
CA ASP A 303 -9.65 7.12 0.06
C ASP A 303 -9.86 8.56 -0.44
N TRP A 304 -10.48 8.72 -1.62
CA TRP A 304 -10.59 9.98 -2.34
C TRP A 304 -11.14 11.16 -1.52
N ARG A 305 -12.17 10.91 -0.69
CA ARG A 305 -12.74 11.94 0.20
C ARG A 305 -11.71 12.47 1.19
N SER A 306 -11.01 11.56 1.86
CA SER A 306 -10.00 11.91 2.85
C SER A 306 -8.78 12.58 2.23
N ASP A 307 -8.35 12.15 1.05
CA ASP A 307 -7.26 12.82 0.34
C ASP A 307 -7.64 14.25 -0.06
N THR A 308 -8.85 14.45 -0.58
CA THR A 308 -9.34 15.77 -0.99
C THR A 308 -9.52 16.70 0.23
N ALA A 309 -10.07 16.20 1.33
CA ALA A 309 -10.20 16.93 2.60
C ALA A 309 -8.84 17.36 3.18
N ALA A 310 -7.81 16.53 3.02
CA ALA A 310 -6.43 16.86 3.37
C ALA A 310 -5.77 17.86 2.40
N GLY A 311 -6.41 18.19 1.28
CA GLY A 311 -5.77 18.92 0.18
C GLY A 311 -4.64 18.11 -0.49
N ASN A 312 -4.60 16.80 -0.28
CA ASN A 312 -3.63 15.91 -0.87
C ASN A 312 -4.00 15.63 -2.34
N HIS A 313 -3.06 15.90 -3.23
CA HIS A 313 -3.25 15.72 -4.66
C HIS A 313 -2.92 14.32 -5.14
N GLU A 314 -2.30 13.47 -4.33
CA GLU A 314 -1.85 12.12 -4.68
C GLU A 314 -3.02 11.12 -4.78
N ASN A 315 -3.97 11.40 -5.67
CA ASN A 315 -5.14 10.57 -5.91
C ASN A 315 -5.52 10.61 -7.41
N GLY A 316 -5.72 9.43 -8.00
CA GLY A 316 -6.04 9.27 -9.42
C GLY A 316 -7.39 9.86 -9.81
N VAL A 317 -8.39 9.88 -8.92
CA VAL A 317 -9.69 10.50 -9.20
C VAL A 317 -9.55 12.01 -9.31
N SER A 318 -8.79 12.63 -8.39
CA SER A 318 -8.46 14.06 -8.48
C SER A 318 -7.72 14.41 -9.76
N ALA A 319 -6.81 13.54 -10.23
CA ALA A 319 -6.17 13.71 -11.53
C ALA A 319 -7.18 13.74 -12.67
N VAL A 320 -8.09 12.77 -12.74
CA VAL A 320 -9.13 12.69 -13.78
C VAL A 320 -10.04 13.92 -13.77
N TYR A 321 -10.40 14.43 -12.59
CA TYR A 321 -11.17 15.67 -12.48
C TYR A 321 -10.40 16.85 -13.07
N GLY A 322 -9.11 16.99 -12.75
CA GLY A 322 -8.24 18.03 -13.29
C GLY A 322 -7.94 17.90 -14.79
N LEU A 323 -8.19 16.73 -15.39
CA LEU A 323 -8.20 16.55 -16.85
C LEU A 323 -9.48 17.09 -17.51
N GLY A 324 -10.44 17.59 -16.73
CA GLY A 324 -11.69 18.18 -17.20
C GLY A 324 -12.87 17.21 -17.27
N ASN A 325 -12.79 16.05 -16.61
CA ASN A 325 -13.90 15.09 -16.55
C ASN A 325 -14.68 15.25 -15.24
N GLU A 326 -15.88 15.80 -15.31
CA GLU A 326 -16.73 16.05 -14.14
C GLU A 326 -17.19 14.75 -13.44
N ALA A 327 -17.38 13.67 -14.19
CA ALA A 327 -17.71 12.34 -13.66
C ALA A 327 -16.44 11.54 -13.34
N ALA A 328 -15.47 12.18 -12.68
CA ALA A 328 -14.12 11.65 -12.49
C ALA A 328 -14.10 10.28 -11.80
N PHE A 329 -14.88 10.12 -10.73
CA PHE A 329 -14.95 8.89 -9.95
C PHE A 329 -15.45 7.71 -10.78
N HIS A 330 -16.59 7.89 -11.46
CA HIS A 330 -17.14 6.85 -12.34
C HIS A 330 -16.18 6.52 -13.48
N THR A 331 -15.60 7.53 -14.12
CA THR A 331 -14.64 7.34 -15.22
C THR A 331 -13.42 6.54 -14.76
N TYR A 332 -12.89 6.85 -13.59
CA TYR A 332 -11.74 6.14 -13.01
C TYR A 332 -12.08 4.69 -12.64
N LEU A 333 -13.25 4.48 -12.01
CA LEU A 333 -13.76 3.14 -11.70
C LEU A 333 -13.97 2.29 -12.95
N GLU A 334 -14.63 2.83 -13.98
CA GLU A 334 -14.92 2.11 -15.23
C GLU A 334 -13.62 1.75 -15.96
N ALA A 335 -12.64 2.66 -16.00
CA ALA A 335 -11.33 2.40 -16.58
C ALA A 335 -10.58 1.27 -15.82
N LEU A 336 -10.67 1.24 -14.49
CA LEU A 336 -10.09 0.18 -13.67
C LEU A 336 -10.74 -1.17 -14.03
N LEU A 337 -12.07 -1.21 -14.06
CA LEU A 337 -12.82 -2.43 -14.36
C LEU A 337 -12.55 -2.96 -15.78
N LYS A 338 -12.42 -2.06 -16.76
CA LYS A 338 -12.00 -2.44 -18.13
C LYS A 338 -10.57 -2.97 -18.17
N MET A 339 -9.65 -2.31 -17.45
CA MET A 339 -8.24 -2.68 -17.42
C MET A 339 -8.04 -4.10 -16.88
N ILE A 340 -8.71 -4.44 -15.78
CA ILE A 340 -8.52 -5.74 -15.12
C ILE A 340 -9.05 -6.90 -15.94
N LEU A 341 -9.92 -6.70 -16.94
CA LEU A 341 -10.37 -7.79 -17.82
C LEU A 341 -9.22 -8.44 -18.60
N ARG A 342 -8.10 -7.74 -18.78
CA ARG A 342 -6.89 -8.29 -19.42
C ARG A 342 -6.15 -9.30 -18.53
N GLY A 343 -6.27 -9.15 -17.20
CA GLY A 343 -5.66 -10.02 -16.20
C GLY A 343 -6.54 -10.12 -14.96
N PRO A 344 -7.71 -10.76 -15.06
CA PRO A 344 -8.76 -10.64 -14.04
C PRO A 344 -8.30 -11.12 -12.67
N ARG A 345 -7.50 -12.19 -12.62
CA ARG A 345 -6.99 -12.74 -11.36
C ARG A 345 -6.09 -11.75 -10.61
N PHE A 346 -5.16 -11.08 -11.30
CA PHE A 346 -4.29 -10.09 -10.68
C PHE A 346 -5.08 -8.85 -10.25
N GLY A 347 -5.96 -8.37 -11.13
CA GLY A 347 -6.78 -7.19 -10.88
C GLY A 347 -7.75 -7.35 -9.71
N MET A 348 -8.49 -8.46 -9.68
CA MET A 348 -9.48 -8.72 -8.64
C MET A 348 -8.85 -8.94 -7.26
N TYR A 349 -7.67 -9.57 -7.20
CA TYR A 349 -6.96 -9.75 -5.93
C TYR A 349 -6.35 -8.42 -5.43
N GLY A 350 -5.86 -7.57 -6.34
CA GLY A 350 -5.46 -6.19 -6.00
C GLY A 350 -6.62 -5.39 -5.42
N ILE A 351 -7.77 -5.37 -6.10
CA ILE A 351 -8.98 -4.69 -5.62
C ILE A 351 -9.46 -5.27 -4.28
N GLY A 352 -9.59 -6.59 -4.18
CA GLY A 352 -10.04 -7.27 -2.98
C GLY A 352 -9.15 -6.98 -1.77
N SER A 353 -7.83 -6.90 -1.98
CA SER A 353 -6.89 -6.55 -0.90
C SER A 353 -7.11 -5.15 -0.34
N MET A 354 -7.41 -4.16 -1.19
CA MET A 354 -7.69 -2.78 -0.75
C MET A 354 -9.05 -2.66 -0.10
N ILE A 355 -10.05 -3.36 -0.63
CA ILE A 355 -11.37 -3.42 -0.01
C ILE A 355 -11.28 -4.04 1.38
N TYR A 356 -10.52 -5.13 1.54
CA TYR A 356 -10.24 -5.71 2.85
C TYR A 356 -9.60 -4.67 3.78
N MET A 357 -8.53 -4.00 3.34
CA MET A 357 -7.82 -3.01 4.15
C MET A 357 -8.74 -1.88 4.60
N HIS A 358 -9.44 -1.26 3.66
CA HIS A 358 -10.31 -0.11 3.91
C HIS A 358 -11.46 -0.40 4.88
N TYR A 359 -12.02 -1.62 4.83
CA TYR A 359 -13.11 -2.05 5.71
C TYR A 359 -12.69 -2.77 6.99
N THR A 360 -11.39 -3.00 7.23
CA THR A 360 -10.93 -3.67 8.46
C THR A 360 -9.91 -2.87 9.26
N VAL A 361 -9.21 -1.93 8.63
CA VAL A 361 -8.17 -1.12 9.26
C VAL A 361 -8.77 0.18 9.78
N ALA A 362 -8.64 0.41 11.09
CA ALA A 362 -9.17 1.58 11.79
C ALA A 362 -8.70 2.92 11.21
N ARG A 363 -7.51 2.97 10.60
CA ARG A 363 -7.02 4.18 9.93
C ARG A 363 -7.92 4.60 8.77
N TYR A 364 -8.49 3.66 8.01
CA TYR A 364 -9.28 3.98 6.82
C TYR A 364 -10.77 4.03 7.11
N ALA A 365 -11.24 3.17 8.02
CA ALA A 365 -12.58 3.18 8.58
C ALA A 365 -13.72 3.38 7.57
N SER A 366 -13.64 2.75 6.39
CA SER A 366 -14.63 2.97 5.32
C SER A 366 -16.07 2.57 5.71
N TRP A 367 -16.23 1.82 6.80
CA TRP A 367 -17.53 1.55 7.41
C TRP A 367 -18.24 2.79 7.96
N GLU A 368 -17.53 3.88 8.27
CA GLU A 368 -18.12 5.13 8.81
C GLU A 368 -18.93 5.90 7.75
N TYR A 369 -18.71 5.64 6.46
CA TYR A 369 -19.48 6.28 5.40
C TYR A 369 -20.90 5.73 5.32
N HIS A 370 -21.86 6.62 5.56
CA HIS A 370 -23.30 6.35 5.52
C HIS A 370 -24.02 7.46 4.76
N GLY A 371 -25.25 7.20 4.31
CA GLY A 371 -26.07 8.22 3.65
C GLY A 371 -26.88 7.67 2.50
N LYS A 372 -27.42 8.58 1.66
CA LYS A 372 -28.05 8.20 0.40
C LYS A 372 -26.97 8.07 -0.68
N HIS A 373 -27.18 7.14 -1.60
CA HIS A 373 -26.27 6.89 -2.71
C HIS A 373 -27.05 6.77 -4.01
N GLY A 374 -26.35 6.98 -5.13
CA GLY A 374 -26.90 6.82 -6.47
C GLY A 374 -27.29 5.36 -6.80
N ALA A 375 -27.92 5.19 -7.96
CA ALA A 375 -28.20 3.86 -8.51
C ALA A 375 -26.92 3.17 -8.99
N ALA A 376 -26.91 1.84 -9.03
CA ALA A 376 -25.80 1.08 -9.60
C ALA A 376 -25.63 1.38 -11.10
N CYS A 377 -24.38 1.44 -11.57
CA CYS A 377 -24.07 1.50 -12.99
C CYS A 377 -24.05 0.08 -13.57
N ASN A 378 -24.95 -0.22 -14.51
CA ASN A 378 -25.06 -1.56 -15.11
C ASN A 378 -23.76 -2.00 -15.81
N GLU A 379 -23.09 -1.08 -16.52
CA GLU A 379 -21.81 -1.38 -17.18
C GLU A 379 -20.75 -1.78 -16.15
N CYS A 380 -20.60 -1.03 -15.05
CA CYS A 380 -19.68 -1.38 -13.98
C CYS A 380 -20.02 -2.75 -13.34
N VAL A 381 -21.30 -3.07 -13.19
CA VAL A 381 -21.75 -4.38 -12.68
C VAL A 381 -21.34 -5.51 -13.64
N ASP A 382 -21.55 -5.35 -14.94
CA ASP A 382 -21.26 -6.37 -15.95
C ASP A 382 -19.75 -6.57 -16.12
N LEU A 383 -18.97 -5.49 -16.14
CA LEU A 383 -17.51 -5.54 -16.14
C LEU A 383 -16.98 -6.26 -14.90
N LEU A 384 -17.47 -5.90 -13.70
CA LEU A 384 -17.02 -6.52 -12.45
C LEU A 384 -17.40 -8.01 -12.38
N ARG A 385 -18.58 -8.38 -12.88
CA ARG A 385 -19.00 -9.79 -12.94
C ARG A 385 -18.06 -10.59 -13.84
N SER A 386 -17.77 -10.06 -15.03
CA SER A 386 -16.85 -10.68 -15.98
C SER A 386 -15.44 -10.84 -15.39
N ALA A 387 -14.94 -9.80 -14.71
CA ALA A 387 -13.64 -9.84 -14.04
C ALA A 387 -13.62 -10.84 -12.86
N THR A 388 -14.69 -10.89 -12.07
CA THR A 388 -14.85 -11.85 -10.95
C THR A 388 -14.76 -13.29 -11.46
N GLU A 389 -15.54 -13.61 -12.49
CA GLU A 389 -15.59 -14.96 -13.07
C GLU A 389 -14.23 -15.33 -13.70
N GLY A 390 -13.63 -14.39 -14.45
CA GLY A 390 -12.29 -14.55 -15.03
C GLY A 390 -11.18 -14.76 -13.98
N ALA A 391 -11.36 -14.26 -12.76
CA ALA A 391 -10.43 -14.46 -11.65
C ALA A 391 -10.57 -15.84 -10.98
N GLY A 392 -11.61 -16.61 -11.33
CA GLY A 392 -11.99 -17.86 -10.66
C GLY A 392 -12.70 -17.63 -9.32
N LEU A 393 -13.24 -16.44 -9.09
CA LEU A 393 -14.02 -16.08 -7.89
C LEU A 393 -15.52 -16.20 -8.18
N LYS A 394 -16.33 -16.24 -7.13
CA LYS A 394 -17.79 -16.32 -7.24
C LYS A 394 -18.39 -14.91 -7.22
N TRP A 395 -19.37 -14.67 -8.09
CA TRP A 395 -20.28 -13.54 -7.96
C TRP A 395 -21.24 -13.80 -6.79
N ALA A 396 -20.93 -13.23 -5.64
CA ALA A 396 -21.69 -13.40 -4.41
C ALA A 396 -21.73 -12.08 -3.61
N PRO A 397 -22.40 -11.02 -4.12
CA PRO A 397 -22.41 -9.72 -3.46
C PRO A 397 -22.87 -9.82 -2.00
N LYS A 398 -22.06 -9.31 -1.06
CA LYS A 398 -22.31 -9.31 0.38
C LYS A 398 -22.01 -7.94 0.97
N PRO A 399 -22.83 -7.37 1.87
CA PRO A 399 -22.50 -6.10 2.50
C PRO A 399 -21.18 -6.17 3.28
N PRO A 400 -20.33 -5.14 3.21
CA PRO A 400 -19.18 -5.01 4.10
C PRO A 400 -19.60 -4.75 5.55
N PRO A 401 -18.66 -4.83 6.52
CA PRO A 401 -18.87 -4.38 7.89
C PRO A 401 -19.46 -2.97 7.96
N SER A 402 -20.42 -2.76 8.86
CA SER A 402 -21.08 -1.46 9.04
C SER A 402 -20.51 -0.63 10.20
N ASN A 403 -19.63 -1.24 11.01
CA ASN A 403 -18.88 -0.61 12.09
C ASN A 403 -17.59 -1.42 12.35
N TYR A 404 -16.77 -0.97 13.30
CA TYR A 404 -15.52 -1.66 13.65
C TYR A 404 -15.79 -3.07 14.19
N GLU A 405 -16.76 -3.24 15.08
CA GLU A 405 -17.08 -4.50 15.74
C GLU A 405 -17.56 -5.57 14.76
N ASP A 406 -18.35 -5.20 13.74
CA ASP A 406 -18.81 -6.08 12.66
C ASP A 406 -17.64 -6.72 11.89
N GLY A 407 -16.49 -6.04 11.83
CA GLY A 407 -15.27 -6.52 11.17
C GLY A 407 -14.43 -7.50 12.00
N GLU A 408 -14.82 -7.79 13.25
CA GLU A 408 -14.00 -8.54 14.21
C GLU A 408 -13.65 -9.95 13.72
N GLU A 409 -14.64 -10.69 13.22
CA GLU A 409 -14.41 -12.05 12.71
C GLU A 409 -13.42 -12.05 11.54
N VAL A 410 -13.55 -11.09 10.63
CA VAL A 410 -12.72 -11.03 9.42
C VAL A 410 -11.31 -10.54 9.73
N ARG A 411 -11.14 -9.65 10.72
CA ARG A 411 -9.81 -9.31 11.27
C ARG A 411 -9.13 -10.53 11.92
N GLU A 412 -9.89 -11.37 12.61
CA GLU A 412 -9.36 -12.62 13.17
C GLU A 412 -8.95 -13.60 12.07
N TRP A 413 -9.72 -13.70 10.97
CA TRP A 413 -9.29 -14.47 9.80
C TRP A 413 -7.99 -13.92 9.20
N GLY A 414 -7.84 -12.60 9.12
CA GLY A 414 -6.60 -11.94 8.71
C GLY A 414 -5.41 -12.31 9.60
N ARG A 415 -5.62 -12.38 10.92
CA ARG A 415 -4.60 -12.83 11.87
C ARG A 415 -4.22 -14.30 11.67
N LEU A 416 -5.21 -15.18 11.45
CA LEU A 416 -4.96 -16.59 11.15
C LEU A 416 -4.23 -16.79 9.81
N TRP A 417 -4.51 -15.95 8.82
CA TRP A 417 -3.81 -15.92 7.54
C TRP A 417 -2.31 -15.66 7.73
N THR A 418 -1.92 -14.69 8.57
CA THR A 418 -0.50 -14.39 8.79
C THR A 418 0.18 -15.33 9.78
N ASP A 419 -0.51 -15.72 10.85
CA ASP A 419 0.11 -16.48 11.96
C ASP A 419 0.14 -17.99 11.68
N GLN A 420 -0.81 -18.49 10.89
CA GLN A 420 -1.03 -19.93 10.68
C GLN A 420 -1.13 -20.32 9.21
N PHE A 421 -1.06 -19.35 8.28
CA PHE A 421 -1.22 -19.57 6.85
C PHE A 421 -2.54 -20.25 6.48
N ILE A 422 -3.60 -19.99 7.25
CA ILE A 422 -4.94 -20.55 7.04
C ILE A 422 -5.77 -19.56 6.23
N ASP A 423 -6.15 -19.95 5.01
CA ASP A 423 -7.15 -19.23 4.24
C ASP A 423 -8.57 -19.64 4.63
N ARG A 424 -9.34 -18.67 5.16
CA ARG A 424 -10.76 -18.82 5.49
C ARG A 424 -11.69 -18.28 4.39
N GLY A 425 -11.15 -17.99 3.20
CA GLY A 425 -11.85 -17.35 2.10
C GLY A 425 -11.79 -15.82 2.15
N LEU A 426 -10.73 -15.25 2.74
CA LEU A 426 -10.57 -13.80 2.93
C LEU A 426 -10.72 -13.02 1.62
N MET A 427 -10.08 -13.51 0.56
CA MET A 427 -10.14 -12.84 -0.74
C MET A 427 -11.56 -12.85 -1.32
N GLN A 428 -12.26 -13.98 -1.24
CA GLN A 428 -13.65 -14.07 -1.70
C GLN A 428 -14.56 -13.15 -0.88
N GLU A 429 -14.38 -13.08 0.44
CA GLU A 429 -15.16 -12.21 1.33
C GLU A 429 -14.98 -10.73 0.94
N ALA A 430 -13.73 -10.26 0.80
CA ALA A 430 -13.45 -8.88 0.43
C ALA A 430 -13.95 -8.52 -0.99
N VAL A 431 -13.80 -9.43 -1.96
CA VAL A 431 -14.37 -9.22 -3.31
C VAL A 431 -15.90 -9.19 -3.28
N SER A 432 -16.53 -9.99 -2.41
CA SER A 432 -17.99 -9.98 -2.23
C SER A 432 -18.49 -8.63 -1.71
N TRP A 433 -17.71 -7.95 -0.87
CA TRP A 433 -17.98 -6.57 -0.45
C TRP A 433 -17.93 -5.60 -1.60
N PHE A 434 -16.90 -5.66 -2.45
CA PHE A 434 -16.80 -4.79 -3.61
C PHE A 434 -17.95 -5.01 -4.60
N GLN A 435 -18.29 -6.28 -4.85
CA GLN A 435 -19.46 -6.63 -5.66
C GLN A 435 -20.73 -6.01 -5.12
N TYR A 436 -20.93 -6.02 -3.81
CA TYR A 436 -22.08 -5.36 -3.18
C TYR A 436 -22.04 -3.85 -3.35
N LEU A 437 -20.89 -3.20 -3.11
CA LEU A 437 -20.74 -1.75 -3.28
C LEU A 437 -21.10 -1.30 -4.71
N ILE A 438 -20.63 -2.03 -5.73
CA ILE A 438 -20.95 -1.74 -7.13
C ILE A 438 -22.42 -2.05 -7.44
N SER A 439 -22.90 -3.26 -7.13
CA SER A 439 -24.24 -3.71 -7.52
C SER A 439 -25.38 -3.04 -6.76
N SER A 440 -25.13 -2.51 -5.56
CA SER A 440 -26.10 -1.72 -4.81
C SER A 440 -25.99 -0.21 -5.06
N GLY A 441 -24.94 0.25 -5.76
CA GLY A 441 -24.60 1.66 -5.92
C GLY A 441 -24.01 2.32 -4.65
N LYS A 442 -23.67 1.56 -3.60
CA LYS A 442 -23.05 2.14 -2.40
C LYS A 442 -21.64 2.66 -2.62
N ILE A 443 -20.98 2.27 -3.71
CA ILE A 443 -19.67 2.81 -4.09
C ILE A 443 -19.69 4.34 -4.23
N TRP A 444 -20.84 4.95 -4.55
CA TRP A 444 -20.97 6.40 -4.65
C TRP A 444 -20.87 7.14 -3.31
N LEU A 445 -20.90 6.43 -2.16
CA LEU A 445 -20.62 7.06 -0.86
C LEU A 445 -19.18 7.57 -0.77
N PHE A 446 -18.25 6.97 -1.52
CA PHE A 446 -16.87 7.41 -1.59
C PHE A 446 -16.65 8.56 -2.57
N ASP A 447 -17.65 8.88 -3.39
CA ASP A 447 -17.56 9.98 -4.35
C ASP A 447 -17.65 11.31 -3.60
N VAL A 448 -16.60 12.14 -3.65
CA VAL A 448 -16.56 13.43 -2.96
C VAL A 448 -17.60 14.42 -3.49
N LEU A 449 -18.15 14.21 -4.68
CA LEU A 449 -19.20 15.04 -5.27
C LEU A 449 -20.61 14.57 -4.89
N ALA A 450 -20.73 13.50 -4.10
CA ALA A 450 -22.01 13.03 -3.60
C ALA A 450 -22.49 13.87 -2.40
N ASP A 451 -23.48 14.72 -2.63
CA ASP A 451 -24.07 15.67 -1.66
C ASP A 451 -24.84 15.02 -0.49
N ALA A 452 -25.06 13.70 -0.52
CA ALA A 452 -25.98 13.01 0.39
C ALA A 452 -25.32 12.03 1.36
N VAL A 453 -24.00 12.14 1.53
CA VAL A 453 -23.23 11.42 2.54
C VAL A 453 -23.42 12.11 3.89
N ASN A 454 -23.68 11.33 4.94
CA ASN A 454 -23.79 11.85 6.28
C ASN A 454 -22.42 12.42 6.72
N PRO A 455 -22.40 13.53 7.47
CA PRO A 455 -21.18 14.04 8.08
C PRO A 455 -20.39 12.95 8.81
N VAL A 456 -19.11 12.86 8.48
CA VAL A 456 -18.11 12.04 9.17
C VAL A 456 -16.95 12.99 9.39
N ASP A 457 -16.60 13.22 10.66
CA ASP A 457 -15.52 14.10 11.12
C ASP A 457 -15.39 15.49 10.42
N ASP A 458 -16.49 16.04 9.90
CA ASP A 458 -16.55 17.38 9.29
C ASP A 458 -15.99 18.45 10.25
N GLY A 459 -15.19 19.39 9.73
CA GLY A 459 -14.58 20.47 10.53
C GLY A 459 -13.33 20.04 11.31
N THR A 460 -12.80 18.85 11.06
CA THR A 460 -11.51 18.43 11.62
C THR A 460 -10.39 18.56 10.58
N ASP A 461 -9.25 19.13 10.99
CA ASP A 461 -8.06 19.16 10.15
C ASP A 461 -7.40 17.76 10.11
N TRP A 462 -6.84 17.43 8.96
CA TRP A 462 -6.08 16.20 8.76
C TRP A 462 -4.75 16.29 9.52
N VAL A 463 -4.43 15.27 10.31
CA VAL A 463 -3.12 15.15 10.98
C VAL A 463 -2.49 13.79 10.77
#